data_AF-A0A850ZS50-F1
#
_entry.id   AF-A0A850ZS50-F1
#
_cell.length_a   1.000
_cell.length_b   1.000
_cell.length_c   1.000
_cell.angle_alpha   90.00
_cell.angle_beta   90.00
_cell.angle_gamma   90.00
#
_symmetry.space_group_name_H-M   'P 1'
#
loop_
_entity.id
_entity.type
_entity.pdbx_description
1 polymer ?
#
loop_
_entity_poly.entity_id
_entity_poly.type
_entity_poly.pdbx_seq_one_letter_code
_entity_poly.pdbx_strand_id
1 'polypeptide(L)' 'MLLLLLGIIVLHVTVLVLLFVSTIVSQWLVNGEYTADLWQNCTSGSVFHCLASSSNEWLQSVQAMMILSVIFSVL' A
#
# COMPACT_ATOMS: atom_id res chain seq x y z
N MET A 1 21.36 18.28 17.29
CA MET A 1 20.74 17.05 17.84
C MET A 1 19.22 17.17 17.85
N LEU A 2 18.65 18.25 18.39
CA LEU A 2 17.20 18.52 18.38
C LEU A 2 16.58 18.58 16.96
N LEU A 3 17.25 19.26 16.00
CA LEU A 3 16.79 19.35 14.61
C LEU A 3 16.74 17.97 13.92
N LEU A 4 17.72 17.11 14.19
CA LEU A 4 17.77 15.75 13.65
C LEU A 4 16.64 14.90 14.25
N LEU A 5 16.40 15.01 15.56
CA LEU A 5 15.31 14.32 16.24
C LEU A 5 13.94 14.72 15.67
N LEU A 6 13.72 16.04 15.48
CA LEU A 6 12.50 16.57 14.89
C LEU A 6 12.31 16.04 13.46
N GLY A 7 13.37 16.04 12.65
CA GLY A 7 13.33 15.52 11.28
C GLY A 7 12.96 14.04 11.21
N ILE A 8 13.51 13.20 12.09
CA ILE A 8 13.21 11.76 12.13
C ILE A 8 11.74 11.51 12.50
N ILE A 9 11.20 12.25 13.47
CA ILE A 9 9.79 12.13 13.87
C ILE A 9 8.87 12.53 12.71
N VAL A 10 9.14 13.66 12.06
CA VAL A 10 8.36 14.12 10.90
C VAL A 10 8.42 13.11 9.75
N LEU A 11 9.61 12.55 9.48
CA LEU A 11 9.78 11.52 8.47
C LEU A 11 8.98 10.26 8.82
N HIS A 12 8.99 9.82 10.08
CA HIS A 12 8.20 8.68 10.55
C HIS A 12 6.69 8.87 10.32
N VAL A 13 6.15 10.02 10.74
CA VAL A 13 4.73 10.34 10.56
C VAL A 13 4.37 10.40 9.07
N THR A 14 5.26 10.98 8.25
CA THR A 14 5.05 11.06 6.79
C THR A 14 4.97 9.67 6.16
N VAL A 15 5.89 8.76 6.52
CA VAL A 15 5.89 7.38 6.03
C VAL A 15 4.62 6.64 6.44
N LEU A 16 4.14 6.83 7.68
CA LEU A 16 2.88 6.25 8.15
C LEU A 16 1.66 6.72 7.33
N VAL A 17 1.58 8.02 7.03
CA VAL A 17 0.50 8.57 6.19
C VAL A 17 0.56 8.01 4.78
N LEU A 18 1.74 7.95 4.17
CA LEU A 18 1.92 7.38 2.82
C LEU A 18 1.55 5.90 2.77
N LEU A 19 1.92 5.13 3.80
CA LEU A 19 1.57 3.72 3.93
C LEU A 19 0.04 3.55 3.96
N PHE A 20 -0.66 4.36 4.77
CA PHE A 20 -2.12 4.33 4.87
C PHE A 20 -2.83 4.67 3.56
N VAL A 21 -2.37 5.71 2.86
CA VAL A 21 -2.89 6.08 1.53
C VAL A 21 -2.70 4.93 0.53
N SER A 22 -1.54 4.25 0.57
CA SER A 22 -1.28 3.12 -0.34
C SER A 22 -2.16 1.90 -0.09
N THR A 23 -2.73 1.71 1.11
CA THR A 23 -3.67 0.61 1.42
C THR A 23 -5.11 0.88 0.98
N ILE A 24 -5.50 2.15 0.87
CA ILE A 24 -6.90 2.54 0.67
C ILE A 24 -7.19 2.78 -0.80
N VAL A 25 -6.21 3.29 -1.54
CA VAL A 25 -6.39 3.68 -2.94
C VAL A 25 -5.95 2.55 -3.86
N SER A 26 -6.93 1.97 -4.55
CA SER A 26 -6.79 0.88 -5.53
C SER A 26 -6.20 1.30 -6.88
N GLN A 27 -5.07 2.01 -6.86
CA GLN A 27 -4.42 2.55 -8.06
C GLN A 27 -2.95 2.14 -8.20
N TRP A 28 -2.54 1.05 -7.54
CA TRP A 28 -1.18 0.52 -7.64
C TRP A 28 -0.80 0.12 -9.07
N LEU A 29 -1.75 -0.48 -9.80
CA LEU A 29 -1.58 -0.90 -11.18
C LEU A 29 -2.82 -0.50 -11.97
N VAL A 30 -2.65 0.43 -12.90
CA VAL A 30 -3.72 0.87 -13.81
C VAL A 30 -3.34 0.49 -15.22
N ASN A 31 -4.10 -0.43 -15.81
CA ASN A 31 -3.92 -0.92 -17.17
C ASN A 31 -5.22 -0.71 -17.96
N GLY A 32 -5.46 0.49 -18.46
CA GLY A 32 -6.67 0.78 -19.25
C GLY A 32 -7.96 0.52 -18.45
N GLU A 33 -8.71 -0.51 -18.81
CA GLU A 33 -9.94 -0.96 -18.12
C GLU A 33 -9.67 -1.79 -16.85
N TYR A 34 -8.41 -1.99 -16.46
CA TYR A 34 -8.05 -2.76 -15.27
C TYR A 34 -7.46 -1.84 -14.19
N THR A 35 -8.05 -1.86 -13.00
CA THR A 35 -7.53 -1.20 -11.80
C THR A 35 -7.23 -2.27 -10.75
N ALA A 36 -5.96 -2.49 -10.46
CA ALA A 36 -5.53 -3.42 -9.43
C ALA A 36 -5.01 -2.68 -8.19
N ASP A 37 -5.59 -3.05 -7.06
CA ASP A 37 -5.09 -2.81 -5.72
C ASP A 37 -4.15 -3.94 -5.28
N LEU A 38 -3.43 -3.73 -4.18
CA LEU A 38 -2.61 -4.72 -3.52
C LEU A 38 -3.43 -5.94 -3.06
N TRP A 39 -4.73 -5.77 -2.79
CA TRP A 39 -5.61 -6.82 -2.27
C TRP A 39 -6.64 -7.31 -3.29
N GLN A 40 -7.03 -6.47 -4.24
CA GLN A 40 -8.15 -6.73 -5.15
C GLN A 40 -7.78 -6.27 -6.55
N ASN A 41 -8.07 -7.09 -7.56
CA ASN A 41 -7.97 -6.74 -8.95
C ASN A 41 -9.38 -6.50 -9.50
N CYS A 42 -9.68 -5.26 -9.87
CA CYS A 42 -10.98 -4.86 -10.40
C CYS A 42 -10.86 -4.59 -11.91
N THR A 43 -11.78 -5.18 -12.68
CA THR A 43 -11.88 -4.98 -14.13
C THR A 43 -13.14 -4.17 -14.44
N SER A 44 -13.00 -3.01 -15.09
CA SER A 44 -14.11 -2.20 -15.59
C SER A 44 -14.45 -2.60 -17.04
N GLY A 45 -15.06 -3.77 -17.20
CA GLY A 45 -15.70 -4.17 -18.46
C GLY A 45 -17.19 -3.79 -18.49
N SER A 46 -18.01 -4.59 -19.15
CA SER A 46 -19.48 -4.44 -19.17
C SER A 46 -20.15 -4.63 -17.79
N VAL A 47 -19.47 -5.29 -16.86
CA VAL A 47 -19.86 -5.45 -15.45
C VAL A 47 -18.62 -5.23 -14.59
N PHE A 48 -18.74 -4.44 -13.52
CA PHE A 48 -17.65 -4.20 -12.57
C PHE A 48 -17.43 -5.46 -11.72
N HIS A 49 -16.32 -6.15 -11.96
CA HIS A 49 -15.94 -7.33 -11.20
C HIS A 49 -14.64 -7.07 -10.44
N CYS A 50 -14.68 -7.24 -9.12
CA CYS A 50 -13.50 -7.24 -8.25
C CYS A 50 -13.24 -8.65 -7.75
N LEU A 51 -12.06 -9.17 -8.07
CA LEU A 51 -11.56 -10.45 -7.62
C LEU A 51 -10.37 -10.23 -6.69
N ALA A 52 -10.11 -11.14 -5.76
CA ALA A 52 -8.88 -11.08 -4.98
C ALA A 52 -7.67 -11.13 -5.92
N SER A 53 -6.68 -10.26 -5.69
CA SER A 53 -5.49 -10.20 -6.54
C SER A 53 -4.74 -11.55 -6.50
N SER A 54 -4.22 -12.01 -7.63
CA SER A 54 -3.51 -13.30 -7.66
C SER A 54 -2.28 -13.24 -6.77
N SER A 55 -1.99 -14.33 -6.07
CA SER A 55 -0.86 -14.46 -5.14
C SER A 55 0.47 -14.52 -5.89
N ASN A 56 0.89 -13.38 -6.45
CA ASN A 56 2.22 -13.23 -7.01
C ASN A 56 3.21 -13.08 -5.85
N GLU A 57 4.34 -13.78 -5.93
CA GLU A 57 5.38 -13.81 -4.88
C GLU A 57 5.92 -12.41 -4.52
N TRP A 58 6.05 -11.53 -5.53
CA TRP A 58 6.47 -10.14 -5.32
C TRP A 58 5.42 -9.35 -4.52
N LEU A 59 4.13 -9.61 -4.77
CA LEU A 59 3.00 -8.89 -4.20
C LEU A 59 2.77 -9.33 -2.74
N GLN A 60 2.95 -10.63 -2.46
CA GLN A 60 2.97 -11.17 -1.11
C GLN A 60 4.11 -10.58 -0.25
N SER A 61 5.28 -10.39 -0.84
CA SER A 61 6.43 -9.79 -0.14
C SER A 61 6.16 -8.33 0.25
N VAL A 62 5.51 -7.56 -0.63
CA VAL A 62 5.11 -6.16 -0.36
C VAL A 62 4.04 -6.10 0.74
N GLN A 63 3.05 -6.99 0.71
CA GLN A 63 2.03 -7.09 1.77
C GLN A 63 2.66 -7.40 3.14
N ALA A 64 3.63 -8.32 3.19
CA ALA A 64 4.33 -8.67 4.44
C ALA A 64 5.17 -7.50 4.97
N MET A 65 5.90 -6.79 4.09
CA MET A 65 6.67 -5.61 4.50
C MET A 65 5.78 -4.47 5.01
N MET A 66 4.58 -4.31 4.45
CA MET A 66 3.62 -3.32 4.90
C MET A 66 3.17 -3.58 6.34
N ILE A 67 2.83 -4.83 6.66
CA ILE A 67 2.45 -5.25 8.02
C ILE A 67 3.61 -5.06 8.98
N LEU A 68 4.82 -5.47 8.58
CA LEU A 68 6.03 -5.34 9.41
C LEU A 68 6.37 -3.88 9.70
N SER A 69 6.19 -2.99 8.72
CA SER A 69 6.38 -1.54 8.88
C SER A 69 5.43 -0.93 9.92
N VAL A 70 4.17 -1.40 9.98
CA VAL A 70 3.22 -0.94 11.00
C VAL A 70 3.63 -1.44 12.38
N ILE A 71 4.05 -2.70 12.50
CA ILE A 71 4.51 -3.28 13.78
C ILE A 71 5.71 -2.48 14.31
N PHE A 72 6.73 -2.24 13.49
CA PHE A 72 7.90 -1.46 13.90
C PHE A 72 7.62 0.02 14.16
N SER A 73 6.51 0.56 13.65
CA SER A 73 6.13 1.94 13.96
C SER A 73 5.40 2.08 15.30
N VAL A 74 4.79 0.98 15.79
CA VAL A 74 4.09 0.94 17.09
C VAL A 74 4.99 0.48 18.23
N LEU A 75 6.04 -0.31 17.93
CA LEU A 75 7.02 -0.83 18.88
C LEU A 75 8.16 0.16 19.14
#